data_AF-A0A1Z4KWR2-F1
#
_entry.id   AF-A0A1Z4KWR2-F1
#
_cell.length_a   1.000
_cell.length_b   1.000
_cell.length_c   1.000
_cell.angle_alpha   90.00
_cell.angle_beta   90.00
_cell.angle_gamma   90.00
#
_symmetry.space_group_name_H-M   'P 1'
#
loop_
_entity.id
_entity.type
_entity.pdbx_description
1 polymer ?
#
loop_
_entity_poly.entity_id
_entity_poly.type
_entity_poly.pdbx_seq_one_letter_code
_entity_poly.pdbx_strand_id
1 'polypeptide(L)'
;MKVAYGWVDKASNILNNKIGLDAAGVKQSYQQLLTQMSQQKQKAGTLNTAIDNFIKTTHSYWSGLFHCYEIEDFPRTNNDLEHAFGMLRHHQRRCTGRKVAPSSLVIRGSVKLACAIATKLHSFTASDLAQVDIHTWLELRSQLHKHHKARIEQYRFRRDPKAYLANLESRLL
;
A
#
# COMPACT_ATOMS: atom_id res chain seq x y z
N MET A 1 -32.39 -7.46 1.83
CA MET A 1 -31.07 -7.89 2.38
C MET A 1 -30.54 -9.18 1.76
N LYS A 2 -31.30 -10.28 1.68
CA LYS A 2 -30.81 -11.56 1.09
C LYS A 2 -30.22 -11.44 -0.33
N VAL A 3 -30.83 -10.64 -1.20
CA VAL A 3 -30.36 -10.44 -2.59
C VAL A 3 -28.98 -9.75 -2.63
N ALA A 4 -28.83 -8.64 -1.89
CA ALA A 4 -27.55 -7.92 -1.82
C ALA A 4 -26.42 -8.79 -1.25
N TYR A 5 -26.72 -9.54 -0.19
CA TYR A 5 -25.77 -10.52 0.37
C TYR A 5 -25.38 -11.58 -0.68
N GLY A 6 -26.37 -12.14 -1.40
CA GLY A 6 -26.11 -13.12 -2.45
C GLY A 6 -25.24 -12.58 -3.59
N TRP A 7 -25.35 -11.29 -3.94
CA TRP A 7 -24.43 -10.69 -4.91
C TRP A 7 -23.01 -10.53 -4.38
N VAL A 8 -22.84 -10.10 -3.13
CA VAL A 8 -21.51 -9.99 -2.51
C VAL A 8 -20.85 -11.35 -2.36
N ASP A 9 -21.62 -12.39 -1.99
CA ASP A 9 -21.13 -13.77 -1.93
C ASP A 9 -20.71 -14.28 -3.32
N LYS A 10 -21.52 -14.04 -4.36
CA LYS A 10 -21.15 -14.33 -5.75
C LYS A 10 -19.88 -13.60 -6.19
N ALA A 11 -19.74 -12.32 -5.84
CA ALA A 11 -18.54 -11.54 -6.13
C ALA A 11 -17.30 -12.18 -5.51
N SER A 12 -17.38 -12.54 -4.23
CA SER A 12 -16.32 -13.26 -3.52
C SER A 12 -15.98 -14.58 -4.19
N ASN A 13 -16.99 -15.37 -4.58
CA ASN A 13 -16.79 -16.67 -5.24
C ASN A 13 -16.13 -16.54 -6.62
N ILE A 14 -16.54 -15.57 -7.43
CA ILE A 14 -15.91 -15.29 -8.74
C ILE A 14 -14.44 -14.92 -8.53
N LEU A 15 -14.17 -13.97 -7.62
CA LEU A 15 -12.80 -13.58 -7.35
C LEU A 15 -12.02 -14.76 -6.79
N ASN A 16 -12.57 -15.57 -5.87
CA ASN A 16 -11.94 -16.78 -5.32
C ASN A 16 -11.46 -17.74 -6.41
N ASN A 17 -12.12 -17.73 -7.57
CA ASN A 17 -11.68 -18.41 -8.79
C ASN A 17 -11.24 -19.86 -8.56
N LYS A 18 -11.98 -20.59 -7.70
CA LYS A 18 -11.68 -22.00 -7.39
C LYS A 18 -11.75 -22.92 -8.61
N ILE A 19 -12.44 -22.47 -9.66
CA ILE A 19 -12.62 -23.19 -10.93
C ILE A 19 -11.39 -23.01 -11.83
N GLY A 20 -10.49 -22.07 -11.53
CA GLY A 20 -9.25 -21.88 -12.28
C GLY A 20 -9.43 -21.19 -13.62
N LEU A 21 -10.35 -20.22 -13.73
CA LEU A 21 -10.49 -19.39 -14.92
C LEU A 21 -9.23 -18.55 -15.15
N ASP A 22 -8.93 -18.24 -16.40
CA ASP A 22 -7.94 -17.24 -16.74
C ASP A 22 -8.45 -15.82 -16.41
N ALA A 23 -7.57 -14.83 -16.49
CA ALA A 23 -7.91 -13.45 -16.16
C ALA A 23 -9.08 -12.91 -16.99
N ALA A 24 -9.17 -13.28 -18.27
CA ALA A 24 -10.27 -12.89 -19.14
C ALA A 24 -11.61 -13.48 -18.68
N GLY A 25 -11.63 -14.76 -18.30
CA GLY A 25 -12.81 -15.44 -17.77
C GLY A 25 -13.28 -14.87 -16.44
N VAL A 26 -12.36 -14.53 -15.53
CA VAL A 26 -12.71 -13.87 -14.26
C VAL A 26 -13.26 -12.46 -14.53
N LYS A 27 -12.61 -11.68 -15.41
CA LYS A 27 -13.07 -10.35 -15.83
C LYS A 27 -14.50 -10.39 -16.38
N GLN A 28 -14.77 -11.31 -17.32
CA GLN A 28 -16.08 -11.45 -17.94
C GLN A 28 -17.15 -11.85 -16.92
N SER A 29 -16.87 -12.84 -16.07
CA SER A 29 -17.79 -13.29 -15.03
C SER A 29 -18.14 -12.18 -14.05
N TYR A 30 -17.12 -11.40 -13.64
CA TYR A 30 -17.33 -10.29 -12.72
C TYR A 30 -18.11 -9.14 -13.38
N GLN A 31 -17.85 -8.86 -14.66
CA GLN A 31 -18.61 -7.86 -15.43
C GLN A 31 -20.09 -8.24 -15.54
N GLN A 32 -20.40 -9.50 -15.83
CA GLN A 32 -21.77 -10.01 -15.87
C GLN A 32 -22.49 -9.82 -14.52
N LEU A 33 -21.79 -10.08 -13.42
CA LEU A 33 -22.33 -9.85 -12.08
C LEU A 33 -22.64 -8.35 -11.84
N LEU A 34 -21.72 -7.44 -12.20
CA LEU A 34 -21.95 -6.00 -12.05
C LEU A 34 -23.15 -5.52 -12.90
N THR A 35 -23.28 -6.02 -14.13
CA THR A 35 -24.46 -5.74 -14.98
C THR A 35 -25.74 -6.24 -14.32
N GLN A 36 -25.75 -7.45 -13.77
CA GLN A 36 -26.89 -7.99 -13.03
C GLN A 36 -27.23 -7.11 -11.82
N MET A 37 -26.23 -6.73 -11.01
CA MET A 37 -26.42 -5.86 -9.85
C MET A 37 -27.02 -4.53 -10.26
N SER A 38 -26.51 -3.90 -11.33
CA SER A 38 -27.01 -2.63 -11.85
C SER A 38 -28.47 -2.70 -12.29
N GLN A 39 -28.84 -3.74 -13.06
CA GLN A 39 -30.20 -3.95 -13.56
C GLN A 39 -31.20 -4.26 -12.45
N GLN A 40 -30.74 -4.94 -11.39
CA GLN A 40 -31.62 -5.49 -10.36
C GLN A 40 -31.51 -4.74 -9.02
N LYS A 41 -30.70 -3.67 -8.91
CA LYS A 41 -30.38 -2.97 -7.65
C LYS A 41 -31.61 -2.53 -6.84
N GLN A 42 -32.73 -2.24 -7.49
CA GLN A 42 -34.01 -1.93 -6.82
C GLN A 42 -34.49 -3.09 -5.92
N LYS A 43 -34.21 -4.35 -6.29
CA LYS A 43 -34.51 -5.55 -5.48
C LYS A 43 -33.72 -5.60 -4.17
N ALA A 44 -32.68 -4.78 -4.02
CA ALA A 44 -31.93 -4.64 -2.77
C ALA A 44 -32.67 -3.77 -1.72
N GLY A 45 -33.74 -3.07 -2.12
CA GLY A 45 -34.52 -2.20 -1.23
C GLY A 45 -33.67 -1.04 -0.70
N THR A 46 -33.60 -0.91 0.63
CA THR A 46 -32.80 0.13 1.31
C THR A 46 -31.31 0.08 0.99
N LEU A 47 -30.80 -1.04 0.48
CA LEU A 47 -29.40 -1.21 0.08
C LEU A 47 -29.11 -0.78 -1.36
N ASN A 48 -30.08 -0.28 -2.11
CA ASN A 48 -29.90 0.14 -3.51
C ASN A 48 -28.70 1.09 -3.69
N THR A 49 -28.59 2.13 -2.86
CA THR A 49 -27.46 3.08 -2.89
C THR A 49 -26.12 2.41 -2.56
N ALA A 50 -26.12 1.40 -1.69
CA ALA A 50 -24.91 0.63 -1.38
C ALA A 50 -24.44 -0.20 -2.58
N ILE A 51 -25.37 -0.69 -3.41
CA ILE A 51 -25.06 -1.39 -4.66
C ILE A 51 -24.43 -0.43 -5.67
N ASP A 52 -24.95 0.79 -5.80
CA ASP A 52 -24.34 1.82 -6.66
C ASP A 52 -22.91 2.15 -6.22
N ASN A 53 -22.69 2.30 -4.91
CA ASN A 53 -21.35 2.50 -4.36
C ASN A 53 -20.43 1.31 -4.63
N PHE A 54 -20.91 0.07 -4.45
CA PHE A 54 -20.14 -1.13 -4.74
C PHE A 54 -19.69 -1.19 -6.20
N ILE A 55 -20.60 -0.94 -7.14
CA ILE A 55 -20.31 -0.92 -8.58
C ILE A 55 -19.29 0.18 -8.89
N LYS A 56 -19.50 1.40 -8.39
CA LYS A 56 -18.59 2.53 -8.58
C LYS A 56 -17.19 2.23 -8.05
N THR A 57 -17.08 1.73 -6.82
CA THR A 57 -15.80 1.38 -6.20
C THR A 57 -15.10 0.29 -7.00
N THR A 58 -15.83 -0.75 -7.42
CA THR A 58 -15.26 -1.80 -8.27
C THR A 58 -14.68 -1.23 -9.56
N HIS A 59 -15.41 -0.35 -10.25
CA HIS A 59 -14.90 0.28 -11.47
C HIS A 59 -13.62 1.10 -11.23
N SER A 60 -13.51 1.78 -10.08
CA SER A 60 -12.29 2.54 -9.76
C SER A 60 -11.04 1.66 -9.61
N TYR A 61 -11.20 0.39 -9.21
CA TYR A 61 -10.12 -0.57 -9.08
C TYR A 61 -10.00 -1.52 -10.29
N TRP A 62 -10.85 -1.37 -11.31
CA TRP A 62 -11.01 -2.36 -12.39
C TRP A 62 -9.71 -2.73 -13.09
N SER A 63 -8.88 -1.72 -13.40
CA SER A 63 -7.59 -1.94 -14.06
C SER A 63 -6.67 -2.82 -13.21
N GLY A 64 -6.67 -2.64 -11.89
CA GLY A 64 -5.81 -3.33 -10.93
C GLY A 64 -6.31 -4.71 -10.48
N LEU A 65 -7.62 -4.95 -10.54
CA LEU A 65 -8.29 -6.03 -9.80
C LEU A 65 -7.88 -7.46 -10.24
N PHE A 66 -7.43 -7.63 -11.48
CA PHE A 66 -7.28 -8.97 -12.09
C PHE A 66 -5.82 -9.38 -12.36
N HIS A 67 -4.83 -8.57 -11.99
CA HIS A 67 -3.41 -8.87 -12.25
C HIS A 67 -2.94 -10.17 -11.58
N CYS A 68 -3.54 -10.55 -10.46
CA CYS A 68 -3.22 -11.80 -9.75
C CYS A 68 -3.61 -13.08 -10.52
N TYR A 69 -4.34 -12.95 -11.65
CA TYR A 69 -4.63 -14.06 -12.54
C TYR A 69 -3.76 -14.04 -13.81
N GLU A 70 -3.02 -12.96 -14.06
CA GLU A 70 -2.19 -12.77 -15.27
C GLU A 70 -0.70 -12.98 -14.97
N ILE A 71 -0.26 -12.59 -13.78
CA ILE A 71 1.14 -12.61 -13.37
C ILE A 71 1.34 -13.79 -12.42
N GLU A 72 2.20 -14.72 -12.82
CA GLU A 72 2.63 -15.84 -11.98
C GLU A 72 3.20 -15.32 -10.65
N ASP A 73 2.89 -16.01 -9.55
CA ASP A 73 3.26 -15.65 -8.18
C ASP A 73 2.79 -14.28 -7.66
N PHE A 74 1.98 -13.53 -8.42
CA PHE A 74 1.43 -12.28 -7.91
C PHE A 74 0.33 -12.55 -6.88
N PRO A 75 0.49 -12.06 -5.64
CA PRO A 75 -0.43 -12.42 -4.57
C PRO A 75 -1.82 -11.83 -4.82
N ARG A 76 -2.83 -12.66 -4.59
CA ARG A 76 -4.25 -12.29 -4.69
C ARG A 76 -4.64 -11.13 -3.75
N THR A 77 -4.01 -11.05 -2.59
CA THR A 77 -4.31 -10.05 -1.55
C THR A 77 -3.04 -9.37 -1.09
N ASN A 78 -3.16 -8.13 -0.65
CA ASN A 78 -2.08 -7.37 -0.03
C ASN A 78 -1.87 -7.71 1.47
N ASN A 79 -2.55 -8.72 2.01
CA ASN A 79 -2.56 -9.05 3.44
C ASN A 79 -1.15 -9.21 4.03
N ASP A 80 -0.23 -9.84 3.29
CA ASP A 80 1.16 -10.04 3.74
C ASP A 80 1.91 -8.71 3.84
N LEU A 81 1.66 -7.79 2.91
CA LEU A 81 2.20 -6.42 2.98
C LEU A 81 1.61 -5.67 4.17
N GLU A 82 0.31 -5.76 4.40
CA GLU A 82 -0.34 -5.15 5.56
C GLU A 82 0.20 -5.69 6.88
N HIS A 83 0.44 -6.99 6.95
CA HIS A 83 1.07 -7.66 8.08
C HIS A 83 2.50 -7.15 8.30
N ALA A 84 3.32 -7.03 7.24
CA ALA A 84 4.66 -6.48 7.32
C ALA A 84 4.66 -5.03 7.85
N PHE A 85 3.75 -4.19 7.35
CA PHE A 85 3.59 -2.83 7.88
C PHE A 85 3.09 -2.81 9.34
N GLY A 86 2.21 -3.75 9.70
CA GLY A 86 1.71 -3.92 11.07
C GLY A 86 2.83 -4.24 12.05
N MET A 87 3.69 -5.19 11.69
CA MET A 87 4.89 -5.53 12.44
C MET A 87 5.82 -4.33 12.63
N LEU A 88 6.11 -3.59 11.55
CA LEU A 88 6.96 -2.40 11.63
C LEU A 88 6.37 -1.36 12.58
N ARG A 89 5.07 -1.08 12.51
CA ARG A 89 4.39 -0.15 13.42
C ARG A 89 4.45 -0.62 14.87
N HIS A 90 4.27 -1.92 15.11
CA HIS A 90 4.39 -2.50 16.45
C HIS A 90 5.80 -2.31 17.02
N HIS A 91 6.84 -2.67 16.25
CA HIS A 91 8.23 -2.49 16.65
C HIS A 91 8.57 -1.01 16.93
N GLN A 92 8.16 -0.10 16.03
CA GLN A 92 8.39 1.34 16.24
C GLN A 92 7.70 1.85 17.51
N ARG A 93 6.50 1.36 17.83
CA ARG A 93 5.81 1.72 19.08
C ARG A 93 6.56 1.22 20.31
N ARG A 94 7.08 0.00 20.30
CA ARG A 94 7.90 -0.53 21.40
C ARG A 94 9.17 0.28 21.64
N CYS A 95 9.85 0.71 20.57
CA CYS A 95 11.08 1.48 20.69
C CYS A 95 10.86 2.96 21.05
N THR A 96 9.76 3.56 20.59
CA THR A 96 9.56 5.03 20.68
C THR A 96 8.41 5.47 21.59
N GLY A 97 7.57 4.55 22.04
CA GLY A 97 6.33 4.83 22.79
C GLY A 97 5.21 5.47 21.95
N ARG A 98 5.43 5.79 20.67
CA ARG A 98 4.48 6.55 19.86
C ARG A 98 3.48 5.64 19.14
N LYS A 99 2.18 5.96 19.28
CA LYS A 99 1.10 5.25 18.57
C LYS A 99 1.11 5.54 17.07
N VAL A 100 1.38 6.79 16.72
CA VAL A 100 1.41 7.31 15.34
C VAL A 100 2.77 7.04 14.71
N ALA A 101 2.76 6.69 13.42
CA ALA A 101 3.96 6.54 12.63
C ALA A 101 4.85 7.80 12.74
N PRO A 102 6.09 7.69 13.26
CA PRO A 102 6.97 8.84 13.37
C PRO A 102 7.39 9.32 11.98
N SER A 103 7.72 10.61 11.85
CA SER A 103 8.26 11.20 10.60
C SER A 103 9.47 10.43 10.05
N SER A 104 10.21 9.73 10.91
CA SER A 104 11.33 8.86 10.52
C SER A 104 10.92 7.68 9.62
N LEU A 105 9.65 7.23 9.64
CA LEU A 105 9.16 6.24 8.68
C LEU A 105 8.98 6.82 7.27
N VAL A 106 8.76 8.13 7.13
CA VAL A 106 8.73 8.76 5.80
C VAL A 106 10.13 8.87 5.23
N ILE A 107 11.12 9.15 6.08
CA ILE A 107 12.52 9.37 5.65
C ILE A 107 13.27 8.06 5.46
N ARG A 108 13.05 7.08 6.36
CA ARG A 108 13.79 5.82 6.40
C ARG A 108 12.88 4.60 6.24
N GLY A 109 11.65 4.77 5.77
CA GLY A 109 10.67 3.69 5.68
C GLY A 109 11.10 2.53 4.80
N SER A 110 11.69 2.84 3.64
CA SER A 110 12.20 1.85 2.69
C SER A 110 13.20 0.88 3.35
N VAL A 111 14.18 1.42 4.08
CA VAL A 111 15.16 0.59 4.80
C VAL A 111 14.59 -0.02 6.08
N LYS A 112 13.75 0.69 6.82
CA LYS A 112 13.18 0.18 8.08
C LYS A 112 12.24 -1.00 7.85
N LEU A 113 11.45 -0.99 6.77
CA LEU A 113 10.59 -2.10 6.41
C LEU A 113 11.43 -3.32 5.99
N ALA A 114 12.41 -3.12 5.09
CA ALA A 114 13.32 -4.18 4.67
C ALA A 114 14.05 -4.79 5.88
N CYS A 115 14.60 -3.97 6.78
CA CYS A 115 15.22 -4.45 8.01
C CYS A 115 14.23 -5.22 8.88
N ALA A 116 13.02 -4.72 9.10
CA ALA A 116 12.02 -5.40 9.94
C ALA A 116 11.58 -6.76 9.37
N ILE A 117 11.53 -6.90 8.05
CA ILE A 117 11.25 -8.18 7.38
C ILE A 117 12.48 -9.10 7.50
N ALA A 118 13.67 -8.60 7.15
CA ALA A 118 14.90 -9.37 7.18
C ALA A 118 15.19 -9.93 8.59
N THR A 119 15.08 -9.11 9.63
CA THR A 119 15.34 -9.54 11.02
C THR A 119 14.27 -10.46 11.59
N LYS A 120 13.10 -10.55 10.95
CA LYS A 120 12.09 -11.58 11.27
C LYS A 120 12.47 -12.92 10.66
N LEU A 121 12.98 -12.91 9.44
CA LEU A 121 13.34 -14.11 8.69
C LEU A 121 14.68 -14.70 9.14
N HIS A 122 15.60 -13.85 9.59
CA HIS A 122 16.95 -14.25 9.94
C HIS A 122 17.52 -13.44 11.12
N SER A 123 18.28 -14.10 11.97
CA SER A 123 19.06 -13.43 13.02
C SER A 123 20.45 -13.10 12.49
N PHE A 124 20.75 -11.81 12.32
CA PHE A 124 22.05 -11.36 11.83
C PHE A 124 23.06 -11.22 12.97
N THR A 125 24.23 -11.82 12.79
CA THR A 125 25.40 -11.63 13.65
C THR A 125 26.21 -10.41 13.22
N ALA A 126 27.17 -9.99 14.05
CA ALA A 126 28.11 -8.94 13.68
C ALA A 126 28.97 -9.33 12.46
N SER A 127 29.28 -10.62 12.29
CA SER A 127 30.03 -11.11 11.14
C SER A 127 29.23 -10.96 9.85
N ASP A 128 27.93 -11.26 9.87
CA ASP A 128 27.04 -11.10 8.71
C ASP A 128 26.96 -9.65 8.25
N LEU A 129 26.89 -8.71 9.21
CA LEU A 129 26.84 -7.28 8.92
C LEU A 129 28.18 -6.73 8.43
N ALA A 130 29.30 -7.37 8.79
CA ALA A 130 30.64 -6.95 8.38
C ALA A 130 30.97 -7.30 6.92
N GLN A 131 30.24 -8.22 6.30
CA GLN A 131 30.41 -8.59 4.90
C GLN A 131 29.78 -7.59 3.92
N VAL A 132 29.07 -6.58 4.42
CA VAL A 132 28.38 -5.59 3.58
C VAL A 132 29.41 -4.65 2.96
N ASP A 133 29.36 -4.50 1.63
CA ASP A 133 30.17 -3.53 0.92
C ASP A 133 29.92 -2.09 1.40
N ILE A 134 31.01 -1.43 1.79
CA ILE A 134 30.98 -0.09 2.37
C ILE A 134 30.50 0.96 1.36
N HIS A 135 30.81 0.80 0.07
CA HIS A 135 30.40 1.75 -0.96
C HIS A 135 28.87 1.72 -1.16
N THR A 136 28.31 0.52 -1.26
CA THR A 136 26.86 0.30 -1.32
C THR A 136 26.15 0.88 -0.09
N TRP A 137 26.73 0.69 1.10
CA TRP A 137 26.18 1.27 2.34
C TRP A 137 26.20 2.80 2.34
N LEU A 138 27.31 3.41 1.90
CA LEU A 138 27.45 4.87 1.81
C LEU A 138 26.47 5.46 0.80
N GLU A 139 26.28 4.79 -0.34
CA GLU A 139 25.32 5.23 -1.36
C GLU A 139 23.90 5.23 -0.81
N LEU A 140 23.46 4.13 -0.20
CA LEU A 140 22.14 4.04 0.43
C LEU A 140 21.96 5.13 1.50
N ARG A 141 23.01 5.38 2.29
CA ARG A 141 22.99 6.43 3.32
C ARG A 141 22.85 7.84 2.70
N SER A 142 23.52 8.10 1.58
CA SER A 142 23.40 9.36 0.82
C SER A 142 21.99 9.56 0.28
N GLN A 143 21.38 8.51 -0.29
CA GLN A 143 19.99 8.55 -0.76
C GLN A 143 19.01 8.89 0.37
N LEU A 144 19.13 8.22 1.53
CA LEU A 144 18.32 8.53 2.71
C LEU A 144 18.56 9.96 3.23
N HIS A 145 19.78 10.47 3.13
CA HIS A 145 20.10 11.84 3.53
C HIS A 145 19.39 12.86 2.62
N LYS A 146 19.26 12.61 1.32
CA LYS A 146 18.48 13.47 0.40
C LYS A 146 17.02 13.57 0.84
N HIS A 147 16.38 12.44 1.18
CA HIS A 147 15.01 12.44 1.71
C HIS A 147 14.88 13.20 3.03
N HIS A 148 15.87 13.06 3.91
CA HIS A 148 15.91 13.79 5.18
C HIS A 148 16.01 15.30 4.95
N LYS A 149 16.94 15.73 4.09
CA LYS A 149 17.15 17.13 3.74
C LYS A 149 15.88 17.76 3.16
N ALA A 150 15.21 17.09 2.22
CA ALA A 150 13.95 17.57 1.66
C ALA A 150 12.88 17.82 2.75
N ARG A 151 12.81 16.98 3.79
CA ARG A 151 11.88 17.19 4.91
C ARG A 151 12.29 18.34 5.82
N ILE A 152 13.59 18.52 6.06
CA ILE A 152 14.10 19.68 6.80
C ILE A 152 13.74 20.96 6.05
N GLU A 153 13.96 21.02 4.74
CA GLU A 153 13.64 22.21 3.96
C GLU A 153 12.12 22.49 3.92
N GLN A 154 11.28 21.46 3.78
CA GLN A 154 9.82 21.62 3.92
C GLN A 154 9.42 22.16 5.29
N TYR A 155 10.07 21.69 6.36
CA TYR A 155 9.80 22.18 7.72
C TYR A 155 10.23 23.64 7.89
N ARG A 156 11.42 24.02 7.38
CA ARG A 156 11.92 25.40 7.40
C ARG A 156 11.00 26.33 6.63
N PHE A 157 10.61 25.95 5.42
CA PHE A 157 9.65 26.71 4.62
C PHE A 157 8.31 26.89 5.35
N ARG A 158 7.75 25.84 5.97
CA ARG A 158 6.49 25.94 6.72
C ARG A 158 6.60 26.82 7.97
N ARG A 159 7.78 26.92 8.57
CA ARG A 159 8.01 27.72 9.78
C ARG A 159 8.08 29.21 9.45
N ASP A 160 8.79 29.58 8.38
CA ASP A 160 8.86 30.96 7.91
C ASP A 160 9.06 30.99 6.38
N PRO A 161 7.96 31.03 5.60
CA PRO A 161 8.04 31.01 4.15
C PRO A 161 8.81 32.20 3.58
N LYS A 162 8.66 33.39 4.18
CA LYS A 162 9.24 34.63 3.66
C LYS A 162 10.75 34.64 3.82
N ALA A 163 11.23 34.34 5.04
CA ALA A 163 12.68 34.28 5.29
C ALA A 163 13.34 33.14 4.52
N TYR A 164 12.64 32.01 4.37
CA TYR A 164 13.13 30.88 3.58
C TYR A 164 13.31 31.26 2.11
N LEU A 165 12.32 31.89 1.48
CA LEU A 165 12.40 32.31 0.07
C LEU A 165 13.47 33.37 -0.13
N ALA A 166 13.57 34.38 0.74
CA ALA A 166 14.61 35.41 0.65
C ALA A 166 16.03 34.82 0.74
N ASN A 167 16.26 33.83 1.62
CA ASN A 167 17.55 33.13 1.69
C ASN A 167 17.83 32.28 0.45
N LEU A 168 16.79 31.73 -0.16
CA LEU A 168 16.92 30.88 -1.34
C LEU A 168 17.23 31.73 -2.57
N GLU A 169 16.58 32.88 -2.70
CA GLU A 169 16.87 33.91 -3.72
C GLU A 169 18.31 34.40 -3.59
N SER A 170 18.78 34.77 -2.39
CA SER A 170 20.16 35.27 -2.20
C SER A 170 21.27 34.24 -2.45
N ARG A 171 20.92 32.96 -2.63
CA ARG A 171 21.88 31.88 -2.92
C ARG A 171 21.89 31.45 -4.38
N LEU A 172 20.85 31.80 -5.14
CA LEU A 172 20.66 31.39 -6.52
C LEU A 172 20.70 32.58 -7.51
N LEU A 173 20.53 33.80 -7.01
CA LEU A 173 20.70 35.06 -7.71
C LEU A 173 21.95 35.77 -7.15
#